data_AF-A0A660A7S7-F1
#
_entry.id   AF-A0A660A7S7-F1
#
_cell.length_a   1.000
_cell.length_b   1.000
_cell.length_c   1.000
_cell.angle_alpha   90.00
_cell.angle_beta   90.00
_cell.angle_gamma   90.00
#
_symmetry.space_group_name_H-M   'P 1'
#
loop_
_entity.id
_entity.type
_entity.pdbx_description
1 polymer ?
#
loop_
_entity_poly.entity_id
_entity_poly.type
_entity_poly.pdbx_seq_one_letter_code
_entity_poly.pdbx_strand_id
1 'polypeptide(L)'
;AAKRLLEVNPGVSKSDLLKKISKGQSLSKWDRDILRWQHQVALREESLFIFLGKTDNYDRKILPRVKGLPKAFSYQRLNELATKRGQLATTNNRFGIKNAFYSKRIAPQYNLYKNFQVNYSYLASPEYNDFQLLLSEFAKRKTDVLF
;
A
#
# COMPACT_ATOMS: atom_id res chain seq x y z
N ALA A 1 -5.12 -6.32 15.61
CA ALA A 1 -6.03 -5.44 14.84
C ALA A 1 -6.73 -4.38 15.72
N ALA A 2 -7.68 -4.72 16.60
CA ALA A 2 -8.47 -3.71 17.34
C ALA A 2 -7.63 -2.74 18.20
N LYS A 3 -6.63 -3.24 18.93
CA LYS A 3 -5.67 -2.40 19.67
C LYS A 3 -4.96 -1.40 18.75
N ARG A 4 -4.36 -1.90 17.66
CA ARG A 4 -3.65 -1.09 16.67
C ARG A 4 -4.52 0.01 16.04
N LEU A 5 -5.76 -0.32 15.67
CA LEU A 5 -6.67 0.65 15.04
C LEU A 5 -7.02 1.81 16.00
N LEU A 6 -7.20 1.51 17.29
CA LEU A 6 -7.42 2.53 18.33
C LEU A 6 -6.18 3.36 18.63
N GLU A 7 -4.97 2.79 18.52
CA GLU A 7 -3.71 3.55 18.65
C GLU A 7 -3.52 4.54 17.49
N VAL A 8 -3.79 4.11 16.25
CA VAL A 8 -3.63 4.93 15.05
C VAL A 8 -4.73 5.98 14.93
N ASN A 9 -5.98 5.63 15.28
CA ASN A 9 -7.11 6.54 15.24
C ASN A 9 -8.06 6.31 16.42
N PRO A 10 -7.83 6.99 17.57
CA PRO A 10 -8.68 6.85 18.76
C PRO A 10 -10.15 7.22 18.52
N GLY A 11 -10.40 8.15 17.58
CA GLY A 11 -11.74 8.66 17.22
C GLY A 11 -12.43 7.88 16.10
N VAL A 12 -11.93 6.70 15.74
CA VAL A 12 -12.50 5.90 14.65
C VAL A 12 -13.97 5.54 14.93
N SER A 13 -14.77 5.50 13.86
CA SER A 13 -16.16 5.03 13.94
C SER A 13 -16.23 3.68 14.66
N LYS A 14 -17.20 3.51 15.56
CA LYS A 14 -17.40 2.30 16.38
C LYS A 14 -16.23 2.00 17.35
N SER A 15 -15.50 3.04 17.78
CA SER A 15 -14.40 2.91 18.75
C SER A 15 -14.79 2.15 20.03
N ASP A 16 -16.04 2.28 20.50
CA ASP A 16 -16.50 1.53 21.68
C ASP A 16 -16.59 0.03 21.46
N LEU A 17 -16.96 -0.43 20.26
CA LEU A 17 -16.93 -1.85 19.90
C LEU A 17 -15.49 -2.35 19.80
N LEU A 18 -14.60 -1.54 19.23
CA LEU A 18 -13.17 -1.85 19.17
C LEU A 18 -12.53 -1.93 20.57
N LYS A 19 -12.95 -1.08 21.52
CA LYS A 19 -12.50 -1.14 22.92
C LYS A 19 -12.93 -2.43 23.61
N LYS A 20 -14.14 -2.95 23.33
CA LYS A 20 -14.57 -4.27 23.82
C LYS A 20 -13.65 -5.37 23.28
N ILE A 21 -13.46 -5.40 21.95
CA ILE A 21 -12.62 -6.40 21.28
C ILE A 21 -11.16 -6.33 21.73
N SER A 22 -10.62 -5.12 21.91
CA SER A 22 -9.22 -4.92 22.32
C SER A 22 -8.94 -5.46 23.73
N LYS A 23 -9.97 -5.55 24.58
CA LYS A 23 -9.95 -6.15 25.93
C LYS A 23 -10.28 -7.65 25.92
N GLY A 24 -10.47 -8.27 24.75
CA GLY A 24 -10.87 -9.67 24.62
C GLY A 24 -12.35 -9.93 24.92
N GLN A 25 -13.17 -8.89 25.05
CA GLN A 25 -14.60 -9.02 25.32
C GLN A 25 -15.36 -9.33 24.03
N SER A 26 -16.28 -10.29 24.09
CA SER A 26 -17.14 -10.60 22.94
C SER A 26 -18.19 -9.52 22.72
N LEU A 27 -18.50 -9.23 21.45
CA LEU A 27 -19.64 -8.38 21.10
C LEU A 27 -20.97 -9.04 21.46
N SER A 28 -21.92 -8.25 21.94
CA SER A 28 -23.29 -8.71 22.22
C SER A 28 -24.02 -9.11 20.94
N LYS A 29 -25.13 -9.83 21.06
CA LYS A 29 -25.97 -10.19 19.90
C LYS A 29 -26.46 -8.93 19.16
N TRP A 30 -26.95 -7.94 19.91
CA TRP A 30 -27.38 -6.64 19.36
C TRP A 30 -26.27 -5.89 18.64
N ASP A 31 -25.06 -5.84 19.21
CA ASP A 31 -23.89 -5.24 18.54
C ASP A 31 -23.67 -5.90 17.17
N ARG A 32 -23.71 -7.24 17.11
CA ARG A 32 -23.49 -8.00 15.87
C ARG A 32 -24.63 -7.81 14.86
N ASP A 33 -25.88 -7.71 15.31
CA ASP A 33 -27.04 -7.56 14.42
C ASP A 33 -27.04 -6.17 13.75
N ILE A 34 -26.73 -5.11 14.51
CA ILE A 34 -26.57 -3.75 13.95
C ILE A 34 -25.41 -3.71 12.96
N LEU A 35 -24.27 -4.32 13.29
CA LEU A 35 -23.12 -4.39 12.38
C LEU A 35 -23.46 -5.11 11.08
N ARG A 36 -24.22 -6.22 11.15
CA ARG A 36 -24.68 -6.93 9.94
C ARG A 36 -25.56 -6.05 9.09
N TRP A 37 -26.52 -5.33 9.67
CA TRP A 37 -27.38 -4.42 8.92
C TRP A 37 -26.58 -3.27 8.26
N GLN A 38 -25.70 -2.60 9.02
CA GLN A 38 -24.86 -1.52 8.49
C GLN A 38 -23.94 -2.01 7.36
N HIS A 39 -23.41 -3.22 7.46
CA HIS A 39 -22.60 -3.82 6.40
C HIS A 39 -23.41 -4.04 5.12
N GLN A 40 -24.66 -4.52 5.22
CA GLN A 40 -25.52 -4.69 4.04
C GLN A 40 -25.87 -3.36 3.37
N VAL A 41 -26.06 -2.29 4.16
CA VAL A 41 -26.27 -0.94 3.63
C VAL A 41 -25.02 -0.44 2.90
N ALA A 42 -23.84 -0.59 3.51
CA ALA A 42 -22.57 -0.19 2.90
C ALA A 42 -22.30 -0.93 1.58
N LEU A 43 -22.59 -2.23 1.50
CA LEU A 43 -22.45 -3.00 0.25
C LEU A 43 -23.39 -2.52 -0.86
N ARG A 44 -24.63 -2.12 -0.51
CA ARG A 44 -25.58 -1.56 -1.48
C ARG A 44 -25.13 -0.18 -1.95
N GLU A 45 -24.66 0.67 -1.03
CA GLU A 45 -24.09 1.99 -1.34
C GLU A 45 -22.91 1.85 -2.31
N GLU A 46 -21.97 0.95 -2.01
CA GLU A 46 -20.84 0.66 -2.89
C GLU A 46 -21.31 0.22 -4.28
N SER A 47 -22.24 -0.73 -4.36
CA SER A 47 -22.80 -1.18 -5.64
C SER A 47 -23.48 -0.08 -6.43
N LEU A 48 -24.10 0.90 -5.76
CA LEU A 48 -24.77 2.03 -6.43
C LEU A 48 -23.76 3.07 -6.93
N PHE A 49 -22.69 3.36 -6.19
CA PHE A 49 -21.81 4.50 -6.47
C PHE A 49 -20.44 4.14 -7.07
N ILE A 50 -20.08 2.85 -7.16
CA ILE A 50 -18.75 2.42 -7.65
C ILE A 50 -18.40 2.97 -9.04
N PHE A 51 -19.38 3.19 -9.91
CA PHE A 51 -19.15 3.69 -11.27
C PHE A 51 -18.63 5.14 -11.32
N LEU A 52 -18.84 5.93 -10.25
CA LEU A 52 -18.33 7.30 -10.15
C LEU A 52 -16.79 7.33 -9.99
N GLY A 53 -16.20 6.23 -9.52
CA GLY A 53 -14.75 6.08 -9.33
C GLY A 53 -13.98 5.61 -10.57
N LYS A 54 -14.57 5.61 -11.77
CA LYS A 54 -13.87 5.18 -13.00
C LYS A 54 -12.63 6.04 -13.26
N THR A 55 -11.52 5.39 -13.64
CA THR A 55 -10.25 6.06 -13.94
C THR A 55 -9.76 5.72 -15.34
N ASP A 56 -9.14 6.69 -16.01
CA ASP A 56 -8.49 6.54 -17.32
C ASP A 56 -7.04 6.01 -17.20
N ASN A 57 -6.67 5.47 -16.04
CA ASN A 57 -5.31 5.05 -15.73
C ASN A 57 -4.79 3.97 -16.68
N TYR A 58 -5.65 3.05 -17.13
CA TYR A 58 -5.27 2.02 -18.09
C TYR A 58 -4.77 2.66 -19.39
N ASP A 59 -5.57 3.56 -19.96
CA ASP A 59 -5.27 4.22 -21.24
C ASP A 59 -4.07 5.16 -21.13
N ARG A 60 -3.92 5.85 -20.00
CA ARG A 60 -2.86 6.86 -19.83
C ARG A 60 -1.55 6.31 -19.29
N LYS A 61 -1.57 5.24 -18.50
CA LYS A 61 -0.37 4.71 -17.81
C LYS A 61 0.07 3.34 -18.33
N ILE A 62 -0.84 2.50 -18.82
CA ILE A 62 -0.51 1.14 -19.26
C ILE A 62 -0.30 1.11 -20.77
N LEU A 63 -1.30 1.49 -21.58
CA LEU A 63 -1.22 1.40 -23.04
C LEU A 63 0.01 2.08 -23.67
N PRO A 64 0.44 3.29 -23.25
CA PRO A 64 1.62 3.92 -23.84
C PRO A 64 2.92 3.17 -23.56
N ARG A 65 3.00 2.46 -22.43
CA ARG A 65 4.18 1.67 -22.04
C ARG A 65 4.27 0.36 -22.80
N VAL A 66 3.13 -0.26 -23.10
CA VAL A 66 3.04 -1.50 -23.89
C VAL A 66 3.57 -1.30 -25.30
N LYS A 67 3.25 -0.16 -25.94
CA LYS A 67 3.74 0.16 -27.30
C LYS A 67 5.27 0.12 -27.44
N GLY A 68 5.99 0.34 -26.35
CA GLY A 68 7.45 0.34 -26.34
C GLY A 68 8.08 -1.01 -25.95
N LEU A 69 7.32 -2.10 -25.85
CA LEU A 69 7.83 -3.43 -25.51
C LEU A 69 8.12 -4.27 -26.76
N PRO A 70 9.06 -5.23 -26.70
CA PRO A 70 9.24 -6.22 -27.75
C PRO A 70 7.95 -7.03 -28.00
N LYS A 71 7.63 -7.32 -29.27
CA LYS A 71 6.45 -8.14 -29.63
C LYS A 71 6.54 -9.58 -29.11
N ALA A 72 7.76 -10.12 -29.01
CA ALA A 72 8.03 -11.44 -28.44
C ALA A 72 8.72 -11.28 -27.09
N PHE A 73 8.28 -12.05 -26.10
CA PHE A 73 8.84 -12.02 -24.76
C PHE A 73 10.29 -12.51 -24.75
N SER A 74 11.17 -11.77 -24.08
CA SER A 74 12.56 -12.13 -23.86
C SER A 74 13.12 -11.33 -22.69
N TYR A 75 13.59 -12.02 -21.65
CA TYR A 75 14.22 -11.37 -20.50
C TYR A 75 15.41 -10.51 -20.90
N GLN A 76 16.24 -10.98 -21.83
CA GLN A 76 17.39 -10.22 -22.32
C GLN A 76 16.96 -8.90 -22.96
N ARG A 77 16.02 -8.92 -23.92
CA ARG A 77 15.56 -7.71 -24.61
C ARG A 77 14.86 -6.73 -23.66
N LEU A 78 14.11 -7.27 -22.69
CA LEU A 78 13.46 -6.46 -21.65
C LEU A 78 14.49 -5.80 -20.73
N ASN A 79 15.55 -6.52 -20.38
CA ASN A 79 16.65 -5.99 -19.56
C ASN A 79 17.39 -4.87 -20.29
N GLU A 80 17.81 -5.09 -21.54
CA GLU A 80 18.48 -4.07 -22.36
C GLU A 80 17.64 -2.78 -22.47
N LEU A 81 16.34 -2.94 -22.72
CA LEU A 81 15.39 -1.83 -22.78
C LEU A 81 15.26 -1.12 -21.43
N ALA A 82 15.15 -1.87 -20.33
CA ALA A 82 15.05 -1.32 -18.98
C ALA A 82 16.32 -0.54 -18.59
N THR A 83 17.50 -1.08 -18.89
CA THR A 83 18.79 -0.42 -18.67
C THR A 83 18.86 0.91 -19.42
N LYS A 84 18.55 0.92 -20.73
CA LYS A 84 18.55 2.14 -21.53
C LYS A 84 17.58 3.20 -20.98
N ARG A 85 16.37 2.78 -20.61
CA ARG A 85 15.37 3.69 -20.02
C ARG A 85 15.80 4.21 -18.65
N GLY A 86 16.41 3.36 -17.83
CA GLY A 86 16.98 3.73 -16.54
C GLY A 86 18.02 4.83 -16.70
N GLN A 87 19.03 4.61 -17.54
CA GLN A 87 20.10 5.57 -17.83
C GLN A 87 19.56 6.94 -18.25
N LEU A 88 18.59 6.98 -19.17
CA LEU A 88 17.96 8.23 -19.63
C LEU A 88 17.14 8.93 -18.53
N ALA A 89 16.59 8.18 -17.59
CA ALA A 89 15.73 8.70 -16.53
C ALA A 89 16.50 9.11 -15.25
N THR A 90 17.80 8.83 -15.15
CA THR A 90 18.63 9.04 -13.95
C THR A 90 19.91 9.82 -14.26
N THR A 91 19.82 10.84 -15.12
CA THR A 91 20.96 11.62 -15.63
C THR A 91 21.38 12.79 -14.73
N ASN A 92 20.51 13.29 -13.85
CA ASN A 92 20.75 14.53 -13.11
C ASN A 92 21.32 14.34 -11.70
N ASN A 93 21.68 13.10 -11.34
CA ASN A 93 22.26 12.78 -10.05
C ASN A 93 23.09 11.49 -10.13
N ARG A 94 24.07 11.38 -9.24
CA ARG A 94 24.99 10.24 -9.17
C ARG A 94 24.43 8.99 -8.47
N PHE A 95 23.22 9.07 -7.92
CA PHE A 95 22.65 8.01 -7.05
C PHE A 95 21.77 7.04 -7.83
N GLY A 96 21.61 7.22 -9.14
CA GLY A 96 20.68 6.42 -9.94
C GLY A 96 19.21 6.71 -9.60
N ILE A 97 18.91 7.84 -8.96
CA ILE A 97 17.54 8.23 -8.60
C ILE A 97 16.87 8.84 -9.84
N LYS A 98 15.60 8.52 -10.06
CA LYS A 98 14.83 9.11 -11.17
C LYS A 98 14.84 10.64 -11.09
N ASN A 99 15.18 11.29 -12.21
CA ASN A 99 15.38 12.74 -12.32
C ASN A 99 14.29 13.56 -11.63
N ALA A 100 13.02 13.28 -11.94
CA ALA A 100 11.88 14.00 -11.38
C ALA A 100 11.74 13.83 -9.85
N PHE A 101 12.06 12.65 -9.33
CA PHE A 101 12.02 12.40 -7.89
C PHE A 101 13.19 13.12 -7.21
N TYR A 102 14.40 12.99 -7.74
CA TYR A 102 15.58 13.66 -7.19
C TYR A 102 15.38 15.17 -7.13
N SER A 103 15.03 15.80 -8.25
CA SER A 103 14.82 17.26 -8.33
C SER A 103 13.74 17.75 -7.38
N LYS A 104 12.67 16.97 -7.16
CA LYS A 104 11.53 17.40 -6.33
C LYS A 104 11.71 17.11 -4.84
N ARG A 105 12.31 15.97 -4.48
CA ARG A 105 12.32 15.45 -3.11
C ARG A 105 13.69 15.47 -2.45
N ILE A 106 14.76 15.36 -3.22
CA ILE A 106 16.12 15.19 -2.67
C ILE A 106 16.95 16.46 -2.84
N ALA A 107 17.04 16.98 -4.07
CA ALA A 107 17.88 18.13 -4.40
C ALA A 107 17.63 19.37 -3.51
N PRO A 108 16.38 19.75 -3.18
CA PRO A 108 16.14 20.94 -2.34
C PRO A 108 16.69 20.82 -0.91
N GLN A 109 16.86 19.61 -0.40
CA GLN A 109 17.27 19.33 0.98
C GLN A 109 18.51 18.42 1.03
N TYR A 110 19.30 18.39 -0.05
CA TYR A 110 20.38 17.41 -0.23
C TYR A 110 21.34 17.33 0.97
N ASN A 111 21.72 18.49 1.51
CA ASN A 111 22.64 18.56 2.64
C ASN A 111 22.07 17.97 3.94
N LEU A 112 20.74 18.01 4.13
CA LEU A 112 20.08 17.45 5.31
C LEU A 112 20.12 15.91 5.33
N TYR A 113 20.22 15.28 4.16
CA TYR A 113 20.26 13.82 4.06
C TYR A 113 21.62 13.22 4.38
N LYS A 114 22.68 14.04 4.46
CA LYS A 114 24.00 13.55 4.88
C LYS A 114 23.92 13.03 6.32
N ASN A 115 24.24 11.75 6.49
CA ASN A 115 24.18 11.04 7.77
C ASN A 115 22.78 11.00 8.43
N PHE A 116 21.71 11.27 7.69
CA PHE A 116 20.35 11.35 8.27
C PHE A 116 19.87 10.03 8.89
N GLN A 117 20.31 8.89 8.34
CA GLN A 117 19.84 7.55 8.74
C GLN A 117 20.87 6.75 9.55
N VAL A 118 21.96 7.37 10.02
CA VAL A 118 23.07 6.63 10.68
C VAL A 118 22.62 5.83 11.91
N ASN A 119 21.60 6.29 12.61
CA ASN A 119 21.06 5.65 13.82
C ASN A 119 19.70 4.97 13.59
N TYR A 120 19.27 4.81 12.32
CA TYR A 120 17.99 4.14 12.04
C TYR A 120 18.13 2.63 12.21
N SER A 121 17.14 2.02 12.86
CA SER A 121 17.04 0.57 13.01
C SER A 121 15.65 0.11 12.62
N TYR A 122 15.59 -0.93 11.79
CA TYR A 122 14.35 -1.61 11.40
C TYR A 122 14.13 -2.91 12.19
N LEU A 123 14.93 -3.17 13.23
CA LEU A 123 14.86 -4.40 14.02
C LEU A 123 13.67 -4.42 14.99
N ALA A 124 13.24 -3.25 15.47
CA ALA A 124 12.10 -3.11 16.37
C ALA A 124 11.02 -2.23 15.72
N SER A 125 9.93 -2.85 15.26
CA SER A 125 8.85 -2.17 14.55
C SER A 125 7.49 -2.78 14.91
N PRO A 126 6.44 -1.99 15.20
CA PRO A 126 5.08 -2.53 15.32
C PRO A 126 4.59 -3.20 14.02
N GLU A 127 5.19 -2.85 12.89
CA GLU A 127 4.92 -3.42 11.57
C GLU A 127 5.12 -4.94 11.50
N TYR A 128 5.98 -5.53 12.33
CA TYR A 128 6.09 -7.00 12.40
C TYR A 128 4.80 -7.65 12.89
N ASN A 129 4.15 -7.05 13.90
CA ASN A 129 2.87 -7.53 14.43
C ASN A 129 1.74 -7.25 13.44
N ASP A 130 1.77 -6.11 12.75
CA ASP A 130 0.78 -5.77 11.73
C ASP A 130 0.93 -6.69 10.50
N PHE A 131 2.16 -7.05 10.12
CA PHE A 131 2.43 -8.04 9.08
C PHE A 131 1.95 -9.44 9.47
N GLN A 132 2.10 -9.84 10.75
CA GLN A 132 1.55 -11.10 11.24
C GLN A 132 0.02 -11.20 11.08
N LEU A 133 -0.71 -10.08 11.17
CA LEU A 133 -2.15 -10.07 10.87
C LEU A 133 -2.43 -10.43 9.40
N LEU A 134 -1.64 -9.90 8.47
CA LEU A 134 -1.74 -10.22 7.04
C LEU A 134 -1.44 -11.71 6.80
N LEU A 135 -0.35 -12.24 7.35
CA LEU A 135 0.03 -13.66 7.26
C LEU A 135 -1.07 -14.57 7.81
N SER A 136 -1.69 -14.17 8.93
CA SER A 136 -2.76 -14.95 9.55
C SER A 136 -4.01 -15.03 8.65
N GLU A 137 -4.34 -13.94 7.95
CA GLU A 137 -5.47 -13.96 7.01
C GLU A 137 -5.14 -14.77 5.76
N PHE A 138 -3.91 -14.71 5.23
CA PHE A 138 -3.48 -15.58 4.13
C PHE A 138 -3.57 -17.06 4.51
N ALA A 139 -3.06 -17.45 5.68
CA ALA A 139 -3.15 -18.82 6.17
C ALA A 139 -4.61 -19.29 6.32
N LYS A 140 -5.47 -18.45 6.92
CA LYS A 140 -6.90 -18.73 7.09
C LYS A 140 -7.63 -18.93 5.75
N ARG A 141 -7.23 -18.17 4.72
CA ARG A 141 -7.78 -18.27 3.37
C ARG A 141 -7.10 -19.33 2.51
N LYS A 142 -6.03 -19.95 3.02
CA LYS A 142 -5.15 -20.87 2.28
C LYS A 142 -4.62 -20.22 0.99
N THR A 143 -4.29 -18.95 1.07
CA THR A 143 -3.72 -18.20 -0.05
C THR A 143 -2.25 -18.58 -0.23
N ASP A 144 -1.87 -18.96 -1.45
CA ASP A 144 -0.47 -19.11 -1.84
C ASP A 144 0.08 -17.73 -2.26
N VAL A 145 1.21 -17.33 -1.69
CA VAL A 145 1.71 -15.95 -1.74
C VAL A 145 3.21 -15.92 -2.06
N LEU A 146 3.58 -15.07 -3.01
CA LEU A 146 4.97 -14.67 -3.30
C LEU A 146 5.22 -13.28 -2.71
N PHE A 147 6.21 -13.18 -1.82
CA PHE A 147 6.68 -11.90 -1.25
C PHE A 147 7.91 -11.37 -1.98
#